data_AF-A0A2D5N6T9-F1
#
_entry.id   AF-A0A2D5N6T9-F1
#
_cell.length_a   1.000
_cell.length_b   1.000
_cell.length_c   1.000
_cell.angle_alpha   90.00
_cell.angle_beta   90.00
_cell.angle_gamma   90.00
#
_symmetry.space_group_name_H-M   'P 1'
#
loop_
_entity.id
_entity.type
_entity.pdbx_description
1 polymer ?
#
loop_
_entity_poly.entity_id
_entity_poly.type
_entity_poly.pdbx_seq_one_letter_code
_entity_poly.pdbx_strand_id
1 'polypeptide(L)'
;KAELPITLNAIRSQQFRWNKGGAENFQKMIRKVLRSRQHSPGVKLNALVHLLNSTMFLNVMIMALLSVPVLFIKAQFQHLSFLFDLGSIFIFSTLIFYYCYWFVHRTIFGSGIVSFIYYTKRFVLFYCLVIGFSIHNSVAVLEGHLGKKSAFIRTPKFNIKGSKKNINQNKYQGKKTSIYTLIEFIFALYFLFGLYSAFDLNTNGEFWLIPFHLLLFIGFSSISIFGLRKTG
;
A
#
# COMPACT_ATOMS: atom_id res chain seq x y z
N LYS A 1 -2.71 -15.09 21.51
CA LYS A 1 -3.32 -14.27 20.43
C LYS A 1 -2.67 -12.89 20.46
N ALA A 2 -2.09 -12.42 19.36
CA ALA A 2 -1.61 -11.04 19.27
C ALA A 2 -2.81 -10.09 19.16
N GLU A 3 -2.83 -9.02 19.96
CA GLU A 3 -3.86 -7.98 19.83
C GLU A 3 -3.68 -7.26 18.49
N LEU A 4 -4.75 -7.17 17.70
CA LEU A 4 -4.75 -6.33 16.50
C LEU A 4 -4.76 -4.86 16.92
N PRO A 5 -4.00 -4.00 16.25
CA PRO A 5 -3.98 -2.57 16.56
C PRO A 5 -5.37 -1.95 16.35
N ILE A 6 -5.89 -1.31 17.39
CA ILE A 6 -7.21 -0.66 17.40
C ILE A 6 -7.18 0.83 17.01
N THR A 7 -5.99 1.38 16.73
CA THR A 7 -5.82 2.78 16.34
C THR A 7 -4.97 2.93 15.08
N LEU A 8 -5.24 3.97 14.27
CA LEU A 8 -4.47 4.27 13.06
C LEU A 8 -2.98 4.41 13.35
N ASN A 9 -2.62 5.11 14.43
CA ASN A 9 -1.22 5.31 14.82
C ASN A 9 -0.54 3.99 15.23
N ALA A 10 -1.26 3.08 15.88
CA ALA A 10 -0.75 1.75 16.18
C ALA A 10 -0.53 0.92 14.91
N ILE A 11 -1.47 0.98 13.95
CA ILE A 11 -1.33 0.33 12.63
C ILE A 11 -0.11 0.89 11.90
N ARG A 12 0.01 2.23 11.79
CA ARG A 12 1.18 2.89 11.16
C ARG A 12 2.48 2.45 11.81
N SER A 13 2.60 2.54 13.13
CA SER A 13 3.81 2.10 13.84
C SER A 13 4.16 0.63 13.57
N GLN A 14 3.16 -0.27 13.56
CA GLN A 14 3.38 -1.68 13.26
C GLN A 14 3.84 -1.89 11.81
N GLN A 15 3.16 -1.26 10.84
CA GLN A 15 3.50 -1.34 9.43
C GLN A 15 4.89 -0.76 9.15
N PHE A 16 5.27 0.34 9.80
CA PHE A 16 6.62 0.91 9.67
C PHE A 16 7.69 -0.13 10.05
N ARG A 17 7.52 -0.74 11.23
CA ARG A 17 8.49 -1.70 11.77
C ARG A 17 8.63 -2.93 10.90
N TRP A 18 7.50 -3.47 10.42
CA TRP A 18 7.51 -4.67 9.57
C TRP A 18 8.21 -4.39 8.24
N ASN A 19 7.89 -3.28 7.59
CA ASN A 19 8.47 -2.95 6.29
C ASN A 19 9.94 -2.55 6.37
N LYS A 20 10.32 -1.76 7.39
CA LYS A 20 11.73 -1.46 7.65
C LYS A 20 12.53 -2.71 7.97
N GLY A 21 12.04 -3.55 8.88
CA GLY A 21 12.70 -4.80 9.25
C GLY A 21 12.83 -5.78 8.07
N GLY A 22 11.83 -5.84 7.18
CA GLY A 22 11.90 -6.59 5.93
C GLY A 22 13.01 -6.10 5.00
N ALA A 23 13.10 -4.78 4.77
CA ALA A 23 14.15 -4.18 3.96
C ALA A 23 15.56 -4.36 4.57
N GLU A 24 15.70 -4.25 5.90
CA GLU A 24 16.96 -4.55 6.60
C GLU A 24 17.34 -6.03 6.49
N ASN A 25 16.36 -6.95 6.55
CA ASN A 25 16.58 -8.37 6.36
C ASN A 25 17.05 -8.67 4.93
N PHE A 26 16.47 -8.02 3.93
CA PHE A 26 16.97 -8.08 2.55
C PHE A 26 18.45 -7.69 2.49
N GLN A 27 18.82 -6.53 3.04
CA GLN A 27 20.22 -6.05 3.00
C GLN A 27 21.19 -7.03 3.67
N LYS A 28 20.78 -7.66 4.77
CA LYS A 28 21.60 -8.63 5.52
C LYS A 28 21.74 -9.98 4.79
N MET A 29 20.69 -10.45 4.12
CA MET A 29 20.60 -11.83 3.64
C MET A 29 20.89 -11.98 2.14
N ILE A 30 20.59 -10.97 1.32
CA ILE A 30 20.58 -11.14 -0.15
C ILE A 30 21.93 -11.60 -0.71
N ARG A 31 23.04 -11.02 -0.23
CA ARG A 31 24.39 -11.42 -0.65
C ARG A 31 24.73 -12.86 -0.28
N LYS A 32 24.27 -13.33 0.90
CA LYS A 32 24.49 -14.71 1.37
C LYS A 32 23.70 -15.70 0.51
N VAL A 33 22.43 -15.38 0.21
CA VAL A 33 21.56 -16.20 -0.64
C VAL A 33 22.15 -16.35 -2.04
N LEU A 34 22.54 -15.24 -2.68
CA LEU A 34 23.07 -15.27 -4.05
C LEU A 34 24.40 -16.02 -4.16
N ARG A 35 25.29 -15.88 -3.15
CA ARG A 35 26.59 -16.55 -3.11
C ARG A 35 26.55 -18.02 -2.67
N SER A 36 25.44 -18.49 -2.09
CA SER A 36 25.32 -19.89 -1.66
C SER A 36 25.47 -20.85 -2.85
N ARG A 37 26.39 -21.82 -2.75
CA ARG A 37 26.54 -22.89 -3.76
C ARG A 37 25.56 -24.04 -3.53
N GLN A 38 24.85 -24.05 -2.39
CA GLN A 38 23.96 -25.15 -1.99
C GLN A 38 22.55 -25.06 -2.58
N HIS A 39 22.19 -23.94 -3.21
CA HIS A 39 20.83 -23.70 -3.72
C HIS A 39 20.81 -23.53 -5.22
N SER A 40 19.80 -24.11 -5.87
CA SER A 40 19.56 -23.94 -7.30
C SER A 40 19.19 -22.48 -7.62
N PRO A 41 19.40 -22.02 -8.88
CA PRO A 41 19.01 -20.68 -9.30
C PRO A 41 17.54 -20.34 -9.02
N GLY A 42 16.62 -21.31 -9.19
CA GLY A 42 15.19 -21.11 -8.92
C GLY A 42 14.89 -20.83 -7.43
N VAL A 43 15.56 -21.54 -6.51
CA VAL A 43 15.42 -21.30 -5.07
C VAL A 43 15.95 -19.90 -4.71
N LYS A 44 17.07 -19.49 -5.32
CA LYS A 44 17.63 -18.14 -5.12
C LYS A 44 16.69 -17.05 -5.61
N LEU A 45 16.06 -17.25 -6.77
CA LEU A 45 15.08 -16.30 -7.31
C LEU A 45 13.87 -16.17 -6.38
N ASN A 46 13.30 -17.29 -5.93
CA ASN A 46 12.18 -17.28 -4.98
C ASN A 46 12.55 -16.57 -3.67
N ALA A 47 13.74 -16.85 -3.13
CA ALA A 47 14.25 -16.18 -1.93
C ALA A 47 14.45 -14.67 -2.16
N LEU A 48 14.97 -14.26 -3.32
CA LEU A 48 15.14 -12.85 -3.68
C LEU A 48 13.80 -12.11 -3.75
N VAL A 49 12.81 -12.68 -4.46
CA VAL A 49 11.46 -12.11 -4.53
C VAL A 49 10.82 -12.04 -3.14
N HIS A 50 10.97 -13.09 -2.33
CA HIS A 50 10.42 -13.10 -0.97
C HIS A 50 11.05 -12.02 -0.07
N LEU A 51 12.37 -11.83 -0.14
CA LEU A 51 13.06 -10.80 0.63
C LEU A 51 12.68 -9.37 0.18
N LEU A 52 12.29 -9.19 -1.08
CA LEU A 52 11.84 -7.90 -1.64
C LEU A 52 10.36 -7.58 -1.35
N ASN A 53 9.65 -8.43 -0.59
CA ASN A 53 8.22 -8.24 -0.33
C ASN A 53 7.87 -6.85 0.25
N SER A 54 8.68 -6.33 1.18
CA SER A 54 8.45 -4.98 1.73
C SER A 54 8.68 -3.87 0.71
N THR A 55 9.59 -4.07 -0.25
CA THR A 55 9.90 -3.10 -1.31
C THR A 55 8.71 -2.87 -2.25
N MET A 56 7.71 -3.75 -2.27
CA MET A 56 6.45 -3.56 -3.00
C MET A 56 5.81 -2.19 -2.70
N PHE A 57 5.83 -1.72 -1.45
CA PHE A 57 5.23 -0.42 -1.10
C PHE A 57 5.94 0.74 -1.79
N LEU A 58 7.27 0.70 -1.88
CA LEU A 58 8.07 1.70 -2.58
C LEU A 58 7.77 1.69 -4.08
N ASN A 59 7.65 0.51 -4.69
CA ASN A 59 7.29 0.39 -6.10
C ASN A 59 5.89 0.93 -6.39
N VAL A 60 4.90 0.62 -5.54
CA VAL A 60 3.54 1.17 -5.66
C VAL A 60 3.57 2.69 -5.53
N MET A 61 4.37 3.24 -4.62
CA MET A 61 4.52 4.70 -4.46
C MET A 61 5.13 5.38 -5.67
N ILE A 62 6.19 4.81 -6.24
CA ILE A 62 6.80 5.32 -7.47
C ILE A 62 5.81 5.26 -8.63
N MET A 63 5.12 4.13 -8.82
CA MET A 63 4.09 3.97 -9.85
C MET A 63 2.96 4.98 -9.66
N ALA A 64 2.50 5.18 -8.42
CA ALA A 64 1.46 6.15 -8.10
C ALA A 64 1.91 7.57 -8.47
N LEU A 65 3.11 8.00 -8.07
CA LEU A 65 3.63 9.33 -8.39
C LEU A 65 3.83 9.52 -9.91
N LEU A 66 4.32 8.51 -10.62
CA LEU A 66 4.56 8.61 -12.06
C LEU A 66 3.28 8.50 -12.89
N SER A 67 2.21 7.92 -12.33
CA SER A 67 0.98 7.65 -13.08
C SER A 67 0.28 8.91 -13.61
N VAL A 68 0.34 10.03 -12.89
CA VAL A 68 -0.26 11.29 -13.36
C VAL A 68 0.59 11.92 -14.48
N PRO A 69 1.92 12.13 -14.34
CA PRO A 69 2.77 12.60 -15.44
C PRO A 69 2.66 11.75 -16.71
N VAL A 70 2.53 10.43 -16.56
CA VAL A 70 2.34 9.51 -17.68
C VAL A 70 1.09 9.85 -18.50
N LEU A 71 0.00 10.34 -17.89
CA LEU A 71 -1.19 10.80 -18.64
C LEU A 71 -0.82 11.94 -19.61
N PHE A 72 -0.10 12.94 -19.12
CA PHE A 72 0.30 14.11 -19.92
C PHE A 72 1.30 13.73 -21.02
N ILE A 73 2.27 12.86 -20.71
CA ILE A 73 3.25 12.39 -21.68
C ILE A 73 2.54 11.59 -22.79
N LYS A 74 1.60 10.70 -22.44
CA LYS A 74 0.82 9.95 -23.43
C LYS A 74 0.00 10.89 -24.32
N ALA A 75 -0.66 11.88 -23.72
CA ALA A 75 -1.46 12.86 -24.46
C ALA A 75 -0.61 13.67 -25.46
N GLN A 76 0.59 14.07 -25.07
CA GLN A 76 1.51 14.83 -25.93
C GLN A 76 2.21 13.97 -26.99
N PHE A 77 2.59 12.74 -26.66
CA PHE A 77 3.37 11.84 -27.52
C PHE A 77 2.55 10.63 -27.98
N GLN A 78 1.50 10.88 -28.76
CA GLN A 78 0.57 9.84 -29.22
C GLN A 78 1.23 8.70 -30.01
N HIS A 79 2.38 8.93 -30.66
CA HIS A 79 3.14 7.89 -31.35
C HIS A 79 3.71 6.82 -30.40
N LEU A 80 3.83 7.11 -29.09
CA LEU A 80 4.24 6.17 -28.04
C LEU A 80 3.04 5.49 -27.35
N SER A 81 1.80 5.76 -27.79
CA SER A 81 0.56 5.23 -27.19
C SER A 81 0.63 3.73 -26.93
N PHE A 82 1.17 2.95 -27.89
CA PHE A 82 1.36 1.51 -27.76
C PHE A 82 2.16 1.11 -26.50
N LEU A 83 3.22 1.84 -26.15
CA LEU A 83 4.00 1.55 -24.94
C LEU A 83 3.19 1.77 -23.65
N PHE A 84 2.32 2.78 -23.66
CA PHE A 84 1.43 3.06 -22.52
C PHE A 84 0.28 2.06 -22.46
N ASP A 85 -0.22 1.61 -23.61
CA ASP A 85 -1.27 0.60 -23.69
C ASP A 85 -0.76 -0.78 -23.23
N LEU A 86 0.51 -1.11 -23.44
CA LEU A 86 1.15 -2.26 -22.78
C LEU A 86 1.12 -2.13 -21.25
N GLY A 87 1.13 -0.91 -20.71
CA GLY A 87 0.93 -0.65 -19.28
C GLY A 87 -0.44 -1.11 -18.76
N SER A 88 -1.46 -1.22 -19.62
CA SER A 88 -2.76 -1.77 -19.23
C SER A 88 -2.68 -3.25 -18.83
N ILE A 89 -1.62 -3.97 -19.23
CA ILE A 89 -1.35 -5.36 -18.81
C ILE A 89 -1.25 -5.46 -17.28
N PHE A 90 -0.81 -4.39 -16.59
CA PHE A 90 -0.76 -4.36 -15.13
C PHE A 90 -2.14 -4.46 -14.47
N ILE A 91 -3.22 -4.07 -15.15
CA ILE A 91 -4.60 -4.26 -14.65
C ILE A 91 -4.90 -5.76 -14.50
N PHE A 92 -4.48 -6.57 -15.48
CA PHE A 92 -4.65 -8.03 -15.42
C PHE A 92 -3.93 -8.64 -14.22
N SER A 93 -2.76 -8.12 -13.84
CA SER A 93 -2.05 -8.61 -12.63
C SER A 93 -2.88 -8.42 -11.36
N THR A 94 -3.61 -7.30 -11.26
CA THR A 94 -4.50 -7.03 -10.12
C THR A 94 -5.74 -7.94 -10.15
N LEU A 95 -6.27 -8.25 -11.34
CA LEU A 95 -7.37 -9.20 -11.50
C LEU A 95 -6.96 -10.63 -11.12
N ILE A 96 -5.74 -11.05 -11.50
CA ILE A 96 -5.17 -12.35 -11.09
C ILE A 96 -5.04 -12.38 -9.57
N PHE A 97 -4.48 -11.33 -8.96
CA PHE A 97 -4.36 -11.24 -7.51
C PHE A 97 -5.71 -11.31 -6.80
N TYR A 98 -6.72 -10.58 -7.31
CA TYR A 98 -8.10 -10.66 -6.84
C TYR A 98 -8.68 -12.08 -6.98
N TYR A 99 -8.43 -12.77 -8.09
CA TYR A 99 -8.92 -14.13 -8.30
C TYR A 99 -8.25 -15.14 -7.36
N CYS A 100 -6.94 -15.06 -7.16
CA CYS A 100 -6.23 -15.93 -6.21
C CYS A 100 -6.77 -15.78 -4.79
N TYR A 101 -7.01 -14.54 -4.34
CA TYR A 101 -7.58 -14.28 -3.02
C TYR A 101 -9.05 -14.70 -2.92
N TRP A 102 -9.80 -14.65 -4.02
CA TRP A 102 -11.15 -15.20 -4.07
C TRP A 102 -11.13 -16.71 -3.83
N PHE A 103 -10.21 -17.43 -4.47
CA PHE A 103 -10.08 -18.88 -4.28
C PHE A 103 -9.78 -19.26 -2.81
N VAL A 104 -8.89 -18.50 -2.15
CA VAL A 104 -8.61 -18.66 -0.72
C VAL A 104 -9.84 -18.34 0.12
N HIS A 105 -10.51 -17.22 -0.15
CA HIS A 105 -11.73 -16.82 0.57
C HIS A 105 -12.82 -17.88 0.45
N ARG A 106 -13.05 -18.40 -0.75
CA ARG A 106 -14.05 -19.43 -1.03
C ARG A 106 -13.81 -20.70 -0.23
N THR A 107 -12.54 -21.08 -0.07
CA THR A 107 -12.14 -22.29 0.68
C THR A 107 -12.38 -22.13 2.19
N ILE A 108 -12.26 -20.91 2.73
CA ILE A 108 -12.37 -20.66 4.18
C ILE A 108 -13.79 -20.26 4.59
N PHE A 109 -14.48 -19.45 3.78
CA PHE A 109 -15.75 -18.80 4.13
C PHE A 109 -16.94 -19.29 3.27
N GLY A 110 -16.69 -20.21 2.33
CA GLY A 110 -17.72 -20.75 1.43
C GLY A 110 -17.93 -19.92 0.16
N SER A 111 -18.77 -20.44 -0.73
CA SER A 111 -19.09 -19.86 -2.04
C SER A 111 -20.50 -19.27 -2.11
N GLY A 112 -20.83 -18.57 -3.20
CA GLY A 112 -22.15 -17.97 -3.44
C GLY A 112 -22.11 -16.44 -3.60
N ILE A 113 -23.19 -15.85 -4.11
CA ILE A 113 -23.29 -14.42 -4.43
C ILE A 113 -23.05 -13.54 -3.20
N VAL A 114 -23.66 -13.89 -2.07
CA VAL A 114 -23.50 -13.16 -0.81
C VAL A 114 -22.04 -13.19 -0.33
N SER A 115 -21.41 -14.38 -0.34
CA SER A 115 -19.99 -14.54 0.00
C SER A 115 -19.09 -13.73 -0.94
N PHE A 116 -19.39 -13.73 -2.23
CA PHE A 116 -18.66 -12.95 -3.24
C PHE A 116 -18.75 -11.43 -3.02
N ILE A 117 -19.92 -10.91 -2.66
CA ILE A 117 -20.10 -9.48 -2.32
C ILE A 117 -19.28 -9.14 -1.07
N TYR A 118 -19.34 -9.98 -0.02
CA TYR A 118 -18.54 -9.77 1.18
C TYR A 118 -17.04 -9.81 0.90
N TYR A 119 -16.60 -10.77 0.07
CA TYR A 119 -15.22 -10.86 -0.37
C TYR A 119 -14.79 -9.59 -1.10
N THR A 120 -15.57 -9.15 -2.10
CA THR A 120 -15.26 -7.98 -2.92
C THR A 120 -15.12 -6.74 -2.05
N LYS A 121 -16.07 -6.50 -1.14
CA LYS A 121 -16.00 -5.37 -0.21
C LYS A 121 -14.75 -5.43 0.68
N ARG A 122 -14.41 -6.61 1.22
CA ARG A 122 -13.22 -6.80 2.05
C ARG A 122 -11.94 -6.58 1.25
N PHE A 123 -11.88 -7.09 0.02
CA PHE A 123 -10.73 -6.95 -0.86
C PHE A 123 -10.52 -5.49 -1.25
N VAL A 124 -11.56 -4.78 -1.70
CA VAL A 124 -11.46 -3.35 -2.04
C VAL A 124 -11.02 -2.54 -0.84
N LEU A 125 -11.59 -2.77 0.35
CA LEU A 125 -11.16 -2.09 1.57
C LEU A 125 -9.70 -2.40 1.91
N PHE A 126 -9.29 -3.66 1.84
CA PHE A 126 -7.91 -4.09 2.05
C PHE A 126 -6.96 -3.40 1.06
N TYR A 127 -7.30 -3.40 -0.23
CA TYR A 127 -6.48 -2.85 -1.29
C TYR A 127 -6.33 -1.32 -1.13
N CYS A 128 -7.43 -0.61 -0.86
CA CYS A 128 -7.39 0.82 -0.54
C CYS A 128 -6.53 1.14 0.69
N LEU A 129 -6.62 0.33 1.76
CA LEU A 129 -5.78 0.52 2.96
C LEU A 129 -4.30 0.29 2.66
N VAL A 130 -3.96 -0.78 1.93
CA VAL A 130 -2.57 -1.09 1.52
C VAL A 130 -2.00 0.06 0.69
N ILE A 131 -2.76 0.57 -0.28
CA ILE A 131 -2.38 1.71 -1.11
C ILE A 131 -2.23 2.98 -0.28
N GLY A 132 -3.18 3.31 0.59
CA GLY A 132 -3.11 4.54 1.37
C GLY A 132 -1.90 4.56 2.33
N PHE A 133 -1.47 3.40 2.85
CA PHE A 133 -0.26 3.31 3.67
C PHE A 133 1.05 3.34 2.89
N SER A 134 1.01 3.33 1.55
CA SER A 134 2.20 3.20 0.70
C SER A 134 3.22 4.30 0.95
N ILE A 135 2.85 5.56 1.19
CA ILE A 135 3.81 6.67 1.45
C ILE A 135 4.63 6.35 2.70
N HIS A 136 3.92 6.16 3.80
CA HIS A 136 4.51 5.92 5.10
C HIS A 136 5.36 4.64 5.11
N ASN A 137 4.89 3.58 4.44
CA ASN A 137 5.64 2.33 4.33
C ASN A 137 6.85 2.45 3.39
N SER A 138 6.76 3.26 2.33
CA SER A 138 7.89 3.54 1.42
C SER A 138 9.04 4.23 2.15
N VAL A 139 8.73 5.18 3.04
CA VAL A 139 9.75 5.80 3.90
C VAL A 139 10.42 4.74 4.78
N ALA A 140 9.66 3.84 5.39
CA ALA A 140 10.21 2.76 6.22
C ALA A 140 11.15 1.84 5.43
N VAL A 141 10.74 1.47 4.21
CA VAL A 141 11.52 0.65 3.27
C VAL A 141 12.81 1.35 2.86
N LEU A 142 12.74 2.63 2.48
CA LEU A 142 13.91 3.43 2.11
C LEU A 142 14.89 3.52 3.28
N GLU A 143 14.41 3.80 4.49
CA GLU A 143 15.27 3.80 5.68
C GLU A 143 15.94 2.44 5.92
N GLY A 144 15.21 1.34 5.72
CA GLY A 144 15.75 -0.01 5.87
C GLY A 144 16.79 -0.35 4.81
N HIS A 145 16.57 0.02 3.55
CA HIS A 145 17.55 -0.19 2.48
C HIS A 145 18.80 0.68 2.65
N LEU A 146 18.65 1.91 3.16
CA LEU A 146 19.76 2.82 3.48
C LEU A 146 20.48 2.46 4.79
N GLY A 147 19.98 1.48 5.57
CA GLY A 147 20.56 1.08 6.84
C GLY A 147 20.47 2.16 7.94
N LYS A 148 19.51 3.08 7.83
CA LYS A 148 19.35 4.18 8.80
C LYS A 148 18.93 3.62 10.16
N LYS A 149 19.79 3.78 11.17
CA LYS A 149 19.47 3.43 12.56
C LYS A 149 18.45 4.43 13.12
N SER A 150 17.25 3.94 13.45
CA SER A 150 16.19 4.75 14.08
C SER A 150 15.73 4.11 15.39
N ALA A 151 15.15 4.91 16.29
CA ALA A 151 14.58 4.40 17.53
C ALA A 151 13.51 3.34 17.23
N PHE A 152 13.54 2.25 17.98
CA PHE A 152 12.55 1.18 17.88
C PHE A 152 11.28 1.55 18.65
N ILE A 153 10.43 2.36 18.03
CA ILE A 153 9.14 2.74 18.60
C ILE A 153 8.29 1.47 18.72
N ARG A 154 7.89 1.08 19.93
CA ARG A 154 7.05 -0.10 20.16
C ARG A 154 5.62 0.20 19.74
N THR A 155 4.97 -0.76 19.09
CA THR A 155 3.53 -0.70 18.84
C THR A 155 2.79 -0.72 20.19
N PRO A 156 1.89 0.24 20.46
CA PRO A 156 1.16 0.29 21.73
C PRO A 156 0.24 -0.93 21.84
N LYS A 157 0.30 -1.61 22.99
CA LYS A 157 -0.60 -2.71 23.36
C LYS A 157 -1.69 -2.15 24.27
N PHE A 158 -2.95 -2.44 23.98
CA PHE A 158 -4.08 -1.83 24.68
C PHE A 158 -4.62 -2.71 25.81
N ASN A 159 -4.16 -3.96 25.94
CA ASN A 159 -4.49 -4.89 27.04
C ASN A 159 -6.00 -4.85 27.37
N ILE A 160 -6.84 -5.09 26.36
CA ILE A 160 -8.30 -4.96 26.48
C ILE A 160 -8.82 -6.20 27.22
N LYS A 161 -8.63 -6.26 28.54
CA LYS A 161 -9.31 -7.17 29.45
C LYS A 161 -10.34 -6.37 30.24
N GLY A 162 -11.59 -6.43 29.83
CA GLY A 162 -12.73 -5.83 30.53
C GLY A 162 -12.86 -4.31 30.34
N SER A 163 -14.03 -3.91 29.81
CA SER A 163 -14.51 -2.52 29.68
C SER A 163 -13.90 -1.66 28.54
N LYS A 164 -14.80 -1.14 27.69
CA LYS A 164 -14.51 -0.17 26.60
C LYS A 164 -13.97 1.19 27.09
N LYS A 165 -13.91 1.42 28.42
CA LYS A 165 -13.61 2.74 29.04
C LYS A 165 -12.14 3.18 28.96
N ASN A 166 -11.17 2.28 28.80
CA ASN A 166 -9.73 2.61 28.93
C ASN A 166 -9.03 3.05 27.63
N ILE A 167 -9.76 3.20 26.51
CA ILE A 167 -9.15 3.62 25.23
C ILE A 167 -8.77 5.11 25.25
N ASN A 168 -9.53 5.96 25.97
CA ASN A 168 -9.33 7.42 25.98
C ASN A 168 -8.26 7.93 26.98
N GLN A 169 -7.72 7.06 27.86
CA GLN A 169 -6.76 7.46 28.90
C GLN A 169 -5.31 7.05 28.59
N ASN A 170 -5.03 6.48 27.42
CA ASN A 170 -3.69 5.98 27.11
C ASN A 170 -2.73 7.12 26.73
N LYS A 171 -1.64 7.25 27.49
CA LYS A 171 -0.48 8.17 27.28
C LYS A 171 0.13 8.13 25.87
N TYR A 172 -0.21 7.11 25.08
CA TYR A 172 0.22 6.92 23.69
C TYR A 172 -0.67 7.62 22.64
N GLN A 173 -1.79 8.23 23.04
CA GLN A 173 -2.57 9.13 22.18
C GLN A 173 -1.95 10.53 22.18
N GLY A 174 -0.80 10.67 21.51
CA GLY A 174 -0.31 12.00 21.16
C GLY A 174 -1.32 12.66 20.20
N LYS A 175 -1.97 13.74 20.64
CA LYS A 175 -2.93 14.56 19.88
C LYS A 175 -2.35 15.28 18.64
N LYS A 176 -1.13 14.98 18.22
CA LYS A 176 -0.49 15.64 17.08
C LYS A 176 -0.86 14.92 15.79
N THR A 177 -1.48 15.65 14.86
CA THR A 177 -1.61 15.25 13.46
C THR A 177 -0.23 14.80 12.97
N SER A 178 -0.14 13.54 12.55
CA SER A 178 1.09 13.06 11.93
C SER A 178 1.32 13.85 10.65
N ILE A 179 2.55 14.30 10.38
CA ILE A 179 2.90 14.93 9.10
C ILE A 179 2.46 14.08 7.90
N TYR A 180 2.44 12.76 8.08
CA TYR A 180 1.93 11.80 7.11
C TYR A 180 0.45 12.02 6.75
N THR A 181 -0.41 12.45 7.67
CA THR A 181 -1.82 12.74 7.38
C THR A 181 -1.97 13.93 6.42
N LEU A 182 -1.12 14.95 6.55
CA LEU A 182 -1.09 16.07 5.61
C LEU A 182 -0.56 15.63 4.24
N ILE A 183 0.52 14.84 4.23
CA ILE A 183 1.08 14.31 2.98
C ILE A 183 0.05 13.43 2.26
N GLU A 184 -0.63 12.52 2.96
CA GLU A 184 -1.69 11.68 2.40
C GLU A 184 -2.84 12.53 1.83
N PHE A 185 -3.19 13.65 2.46
CA PHE A 185 -4.18 14.59 1.93
C PHE A 185 -3.73 15.23 0.61
N ILE A 186 -2.47 15.69 0.54
CA ILE A 186 -1.89 16.25 -0.69
C ILE A 186 -1.92 15.21 -1.82
N PHE A 187 -1.57 13.96 -1.52
CA PHE A 187 -1.64 12.88 -2.50
C PHE A 187 -3.09 12.57 -2.93
N ALA A 188 -4.07 12.68 -2.04
CA ALA A 188 -5.47 12.58 -2.42
C ALA A 188 -5.85 13.67 -3.44
N LEU A 189 -5.48 14.93 -3.19
CA LEU A 189 -5.70 16.02 -4.15
C LEU A 189 -4.96 15.78 -5.48
N TYR A 190 -3.74 15.24 -5.41
CA TYR A 190 -2.96 14.89 -6.59
C TYR A 190 -3.64 13.83 -7.48
N PHE A 191 -4.23 12.79 -6.90
CA PHE A 191 -4.97 11.79 -7.68
C PHE A 191 -6.35 12.27 -8.11
N LEU A 192 -6.97 13.19 -7.36
CA LEU A 192 -8.16 13.89 -7.83
C LEU A 192 -7.85 14.73 -9.08
N PHE A 193 -6.71 15.41 -9.10
CA PHE A 193 -6.21 16.11 -10.28
C PHE A 193 -5.94 15.15 -11.44
N GLY A 194 -5.34 13.98 -11.19
CA GLY A 194 -5.15 12.94 -12.20
C GLY A 194 -6.48 12.45 -12.80
N LEU A 195 -7.49 12.20 -11.96
CA LEU A 195 -8.84 11.84 -12.39
C LEU A 195 -9.48 12.93 -13.26
N TYR A 196 -9.37 14.20 -12.86
CA TYR A 196 -9.87 15.32 -13.66
C TYR A 196 -9.13 15.42 -15.01
N SER A 197 -7.80 15.34 -14.98
CA SER A 197 -6.95 15.43 -16.19
C SER A 197 -7.27 14.33 -17.20
N ALA A 198 -7.67 13.14 -16.74
CA ALA A 198 -8.09 12.05 -17.63
C ALA A 198 -9.27 12.42 -18.54
N PHE A 199 -10.14 13.36 -18.15
CA PHE A 199 -11.24 13.85 -18.99
C PHE A 199 -10.86 15.07 -19.83
N ASP A 200 -9.91 15.87 -19.38
CA ASP A 200 -9.57 17.17 -19.98
C ASP A 200 -8.50 17.08 -21.10
N LEU A 201 -7.60 16.11 -21.01
CA LEU A 201 -6.37 16.09 -21.82
C LEU A 201 -6.54 15.84 -23.33
N ASN A 202 -7.59 15.13 -23.74
CA ASN A 202 -7.83 14.75 -25.14
C ASN A 202 -9.33 14.71 -25.42
N THR A 203 -9.74 14.91 -26.68
CA THR A 203 -11.16 14.85 -27.12
C THR A 203 -11.83 13.52 -26.79
N ASN A 204 -11.05 12.42 -26.75
CA ASN A 204 -11.53 11.09 -26.40
C ASN A 204 -11.27 10.71 -24.92
N GLY A 205 -10.56 11.56 -24.16
CA GLY A 205 -10.09 11.28 -22.81
C GLY A 205 -9.01 10.19 -22.70
N GLU A 206 -8.38 10.08 -21.54
CA GLU A 206 -7.34 9.09 -21.20
C GLU A 206 -7.78 8.23 -20.01
N PHE A 207 -8.71 7.30 -20.25
CA PHE A 207 -9.41 6.61 -19.16
C PHE A 207 -8.73 5.36 -18.62
N TRP A 208 -7.63 4.90 -19.23
CA TRP A 208 -7.01 3.62 -18.89
C TRP A 208 -6.44 3.57 -17.45
N LEU A 209 -6.05 4.72 -16.88
CA LEU A 209 -5.59 4.84 -15.49
C LEU A 209 -6.68 5.18 -14.48
N ILE A 210 -7.90 5.50 -14.92
CA ILE A 210 -8.99 5.90 -14.00
C ILE A 210 -9.21 4.87 -12.88
N PRO A 211 -9.29 3.55 -13.14
CA PRO A 211 -9.48 2.59 -12.05
C PRO A 211 -8.36 2.65 -11.00
N PHE A 212 -7.12 2.86 -11.44
CA PHE A 212 -5.96 2.96 -10.56
C PHE A 212 -5.96 4.28 -9.77
N HIS A 213 -6.19 5.42 -10.43
CA HIS A 213 -6.29 6.73 -9.78
C HIS A 213 -7.47 6.82 -8.81
N LEU A 214 -8.59 6.17 -9.11
CA LEU A 214 -9.74 6.09 -8.21
C LEU A 214 -9.39 5.33 -6.93
N LEU A 215 -8.73 4.17 -7.04
CA LEU A 215 -8.27 3.40 -5.88
C LEU A 215 -7.26 4.18 -5.03
N LEU A 216 -6.34 4.89 -5.69
CA LEU A 216 -5.38 5.78 -5.04
C LEU A 216 -6.10 6.92 -4.30
N PHE A 217 -7.00 7.63 -4.97
CA PHE A 217 -7.78 8.71 -4.39
C PHE A 217 -8.58 8.24 -3.17
N ILE A 218 -9.32 7.14 -3.29
CA ILE A 218 -10.12 6.58 -2.18
C ILE A 218 -9.21 6.13 -1.04
N GLY A 219 -8.10 5.44 -1.34
CA GLY A 219 -7.14 4.97 -0.33
C GLY A 219 -6.54 6.11 0.48
N PHE A 220 -5.96 7.11 -0.19
CA PHE A 220 -5.34 8.26 0.47
C PHE A 220 -6.36 9.14 1.19
N SER A 221 -7.52 9.39 0.59
CA SER A 221 -8.61 10.15 1.24
C SER A 221 -9.09 9.45 2.51
N SER A 222 -9.31 8.13 2.46
CA SER A 222 -9.81 7.36 3.61
C SER A 222 -8.86 7.43 4.80
N ILE A 223 -7.56 7.27 4.57
CA ILE A 223 -6.56 7.31 5.65
C ILE A 223 -6.38 8.74 6.17
N SER A 224 -6.37 9.73 5.28
CA SER A 224 -6.26 11.14 5.67
C SER A 224 -7.44 11.58 6.53
N ILE A 225 -8.68 11.31 6.09
CA ILE A 225 -9.91 11.62 6.85
C ILE A 225 -9.90 10.90 8.21
N PHE A 226 -9.53 9.62 8.26
CA PHE A 226 -9.45 8.89 9.52
C PHE A 226 -8.36 9.44 10.46
N GLY A 227 -7.27 9.96 9.89
CA GLY A 227 -6.23 10.68 10.63
C GLY A 227 -6.73 11.99 11.23
N LEU A 228 -7.46 12.80 10.46
CA LEU A 228 -8.01 14.09 10.88
C LEU A 228 -9.15 13.97 11.92
N ARG A 229 -10.00 12.94 11.80
CA ARG A 229 -11.11 12.70 12.75
C ARG A 229 -10.64 12.31 14.15
N LYS A 230 -9.38 11.95 14.35
CA LYS A 230 -8.81 11.66 15.68
C LYS A 230 -8.17 12.88 16.34
N THR A 231 -8.13 14.03 15.65
CA THR A 231 -7.50 15.26 16.14
C THR A 231 -8.49 16.33 16.58
N GLY A 232 -9.77 16.20 16.24
CA GLY A 232 -10.90 16.94 16.84
C GLY A 232 -11.59 16.10 17.91
#